data_AF-A0A960GRG5-F1
#
_entry.id   AF-A0A960GRG5-F1
#
_cell.length_a   1.000
_cell.length_b   1.000
_cell.length_c   1.000
_cell.angle_alpha   90.00
_cell.angle_beta   90.00
_cell.angle_gamma   90.00
#
_symmetry.space_group_name_H-M   'P 1'
#
loop_
_entity.id
_entity.type
_entity.pdbx_description
1 polymer ?
#
loop_
_entity_poly.entity_id
_entity_poly.type
_entity_poly.pdbx_seq_one_letter_code
_entity_poly.pdbx_strand_id
1 'polypeptide(L)' 'MRTWHLIQLAFSAAAAVGAVLCWRGVTSLVDVAPVTEGQPATVSVVYDPPLMILTWVLATAAGVFAVLGLAGLRR' A
#
# COMPACT_ATOMS: atom_id res chain seq x y z
N MET A 1 -1.23 -31.00 7.13
CA MET A 1 -0.53 -29.69 7.13
C MET A 1 -1.32 -28.59 6.40
N ARG A 2 -2.67 -28.66 6.34
CA ARG A 2 -3.51 -27.65 5.65
C ARG A 2 -3.64 -26.32 6.42
N THR A 3 -3.57 -26.38 7.74
CA THR A 3 -3.71 -25.21 8.63
C THR A 3 -2.64 -24.15 8.38
N TRP A 4 -1.42 -24.55 8.00
CA TRP A 4 -0.34 -23.62 7.68
C TRP A 4 -0.65 -22.72 6.48
N HIS A 5 -1.24 -23.28 5.42
CA HIS A 5 -1.62 -22.50 4.23
C HIS A 5 -2.75 -21.52 4.54
N LEU A 6 -3.67 -21.88 5.43
CA LEU A 6 -4.70 -20.95 5.91
C LEU A 6 -4.09 -19.80 6.70
N ILE A 7 -3.06 -20.06 7.53
CA ILE A 7 -2.33 -19.02 8.25
C ILE A 7 -1.63 -18.07 7.26
N GLN A 8 -1.01 -18.59 6.19
CA GLN A 8 -0.41 -17.75 5.14
C GLN A 8 -1.43 -16.83 4.47
N LEU A 9 -2.63 -17.34 4.16
CA LEU A 9 -3.71 -16.52 3.60
C LEU A 9 -4.22 -15.46 4.58
N ALA A 10 -4.35 -15.81 5.87
CA ALA A 10 -4.72 -14.84 6.89
C ALA A 10 -3.67 -13.72 7.00
N PHE A 11 -2.38 -14.05 6.96
CA PHE A 11 -1.30 -13.08 6.99
C PHE A 11 -1.26 -12.21 5.73
N SER A 12 -1.54 -12.80 4.55
CA SER A 12 -1.72 -12.06 3.31
C SER A 12 -2.84 -11.02 3.41
N ALA A 13 -4.00 -11.42 3.93
CA ALA A 13 -5.14 -10.51 4.11
C ALA A 13 -4.82 -9.39 5.10
N ALA A 14 -4.18 -9.71 6.23
CA ALA A 14 -3.75 -8.72 7.21
C ALA A 14 -2.76 -7.70 6.62
N ALA A 15 -1.76 -8.18 5.86
CA ALA A 15 -0.80 -7.32 5.18
C ALA A 15 -1.46 -6.43 4.11
N ALA A 16 -2.44 -6.95 3.36
CA ALA A 16 -3.21 -6.18 2.39
C ALA A 16 -4.02 -5.06 3.06
N VAL A 17 -4.70 -5.35 4.17
CA VAL A 17 -5.42 -4.33 4.96
C VAL A 17 -4.44 -3.27 5.48
N GLY A 18 -3.29 -3.68 6.01
CA GLY A 18 -2.25 -2.76 6.46
C GLY A 18 -1.74 -1.84 5.34
N ALA A 19 -1.51 -2.39 4.14
CA ALA A 19 -1.10 -1.61 2.97
C ALA A 19 -2.16 -0.55 2.59
N VAL A 20 -3.45 -0.91 2.58
CA VAL A 20 -4.54 0.03 2.29
C VAL A 20 -4.62 1.15 3.34
N LEU A 21 -4.47 0.81 4.62
CA LEU A 21 -4.47 1.80 5.70
C LEU A 21 -3.28 2.75 5.60
N CYS A 22 -2.09 2.25 5.28
CA CYS A 22 -0.89 3.09 5.10
C CYS A 22 -1.04 4.00 3.87
N TRP A 23 -1.53 3.46 2.75
CA TRP A 23 -1.73 4.22 1.51
C TRP A 23 -2.58 5.47 1.71
N ARG A 24 -3.60 5.40 2.58
CA ARG A 24 -4.45 6.55 2.89
C ARG A 24 -3.70 7.75 3.47
N GLY A 25 -2.57 7.52 4.14
CA GLY A 25 -1.72 8.57 4.70
C GLY A 25 -0.56 8.98 3.79
N VAL A 26 -0.38 8.34 2.63
CA VAL A 26 0.79 8.57 1.77
C VAL A 26 0.73 9.94 1.08
N THR A 27 -0.47 10.42 0.72
CA THR A 27 -0.62 11.62 -0.10
C THR A 27 -1.20 12.80 0.68
N SER A 28 -0.57 13.96 0.54
CA SER A 28 -1.01 15.26 1.02
C SER A 28 -1.18 16.22 -0.17
N LEU A 29 -2.28 16.97 -0.21
CA LEU A 29 -2.50 18.00 -1.21
C LEU A 29 -1.96 19.32 -0.67
N VAL A 30 -1.00 19.91 -1.37
CA VAL A 30 -0.43 21.21 -1.02
C VAL A 30 -0.65 22.16 -2.18
N ASP A 31 -1.27 23.30 -1.88
CA ASP A 31 -1.40 24.39 -2.83
C ASP A 31 -0.04 25.04 -3.08
N VAL A 32 0.36 25.09 -4.35
CA VAL A 32 1.59 25.76 -4.77
C VAL A 32 1.22 27.12 -5.32
N ALA A 33 1.86 28.16 -4.78
CA ALA A 33 1.65 29.53 -5.23
C ALA A 33 1.96 29.65 -6.74
N PRO A 34 1.16 30.42 -7.50
CA PRO A 34 1.39 30.61 -8.92
C PRO A 34 2.75 31.23 -9.21
N VAL A 35 3.43 30.77 -10.26
CA VAL A 35 4.70 31.36 -10.73
C VAL A 35 4.47 32.73 -11.40
N THR A 36 3.25 33.01 -11.86
CA THR A 36 2.87 34.28 -12.51
C THR A 36 1.56 34.79 -11.93
N GLU A 37 1.51 36.09 -11.65
CA GLU A 37 0.33 36.82 -11.17
C GLU A 37 -0.88 36.56 -12.11
N GLY A 38 -2.02 36.16 -11.54
CA GLY A 38 -3.28 35.95 -12.28
C GLY A 38 -3.60 34.52 -12.74
N GLN A 39 -2.72 33.54 -12.51
CA GLN A 39 -2.97 32.12 -12.82
C GLN A 39 -3.62 31.39 -11.62
N PRO A 40 -4.58 30.47 -11.82
CA PRO A 40 -5.12 29.66 -10.72
C PRO A 40 -4.01 28.83 -10.05
N ALA A 41 -4.13 28.66 -8.73
CA ALA A 41 -3.20 27.85 -7.95
C ALA A 41 -3.15 26.40 -8.47
N THR A 42 -1.96 25.82 -8.49
CA THR A 42 -1.76 24.42 -8.88
C THR A 42 -1.66 23.56 -7.63
N VAL A 43 -2.44 22.50 -7.58
CA VAL A 43 -2.38 21.52 -6.49
C VAL A 43 -1.24 20.54 -6.76
N SER A 44 -0.26 20.47 -5.86
CA SER A 44 0.79 19.46 -5.90
C SER A 44 0.50 18.34 -4.90
N VAL A 45 0.70 17.10 -5.32
CA VAL A 45 0.65 15.94 -4.42
C VAL A 45 2.02 15.76 -3.79
N VAL A 46 2.09 15.87 -2.46
CA VAL A 46 3.27 15.53 -1.69
C VAL A 46 3.11 14.11 -1.16
N TYR A 47 4.12 13.27 -1.39
CA TYR A 47 4.16 11.90 -0.91
C TYR A 47 5.00 11.81 0.36
N ASP A 48 4.49 11.14 1.39
CA ASP A 48 5.26 10.75 2.58
C ASP A 48 6.13 9.52 2.24
N PRO A 49 7.47 9.66 2.12
CA PRO A 49 8.31 8.55 1.66
C PRO A 49 8.33 7.35 2.62
N PRO A 50 8.42 7.52 3.96
CA PRO A 50 8.34 6.41 4.90
C PRO A 50 7.04 5.60 4.78
N LEU A 51 5.87 6.25 4.76
CA LEU A 51 4.59 5.56 4.61
C LEU A 51 4.46 4.89 3.24
N MET A 52 5.02 5.50 2.20
CA MET A 52 5.04 4.90 0.87
C MET A 52 5.86 3.61 0.87
N ILE A 53 7.08 3.62 1.40
CA ILE A 53 7.91 2.41 1.50
C ILE A 53 7.19 1.32 2.30
N LEU A 54 6.61 1.68 3.45
CA LEU A 54 5.85 0.74 4.28
C LEU A 54 4.69 0.09 3.51
N THR A 55 3.93 0.89 2.76
CA THR A 55 2.83 0.42 1.92
C THR A 55 3.30 -0.60 0.89
N TRP A 56 4.42 -0.32 0.21
CA TRP A 56 4.97 -1.19 -0.83
C TRP A 56 5.51 -2.51 -0.26
N VAL A 57 6.16 -2.46 0.90
CA VAL A 57 6.64 -3.66 1.60
C VAL A 57 5.44 -4.54 2.01
N LEU A 58 4.39 -3.95 2.59
CA LEU A 58 3.19 -4.68 2.97
C LEU A 58 2.47 -5.28 1.77
N ALA A 59 2.33 -4.53 0.67
CA ALA A 59 1.72 -5.01 -0.56
C ALA A 59 2.51 -6.19 -1.17
N THR A 60 3.83 -6.10 -1.16
CA THR A 60 4.71 -7.18 -1.66
C THR A 60 4.58 -8.43 -0.79
N ALA A 61 4.64 -8.27 0.53
CA ALA A 61 4.46 -9.38 1.47
C ALA A 61 3.08 -10.04 1.29
N ALA A 62 2.02 -9.25 1.15
CA ALA A 62 0.67 -9.74 0.88
C ALA A 62 0.61 -10.61 -0.37
N GLY A 63 1.23 -10.16 -1.48
CA GLY A 63 1.33 -10.91 -2.72
C GLY A 63 2.08 -12.24 -2.57
N VAL A 64 3.23 -12.23 -1.90
CA VAL A 64 4.03 -13.45 -1.66
C VAL A 64 3.24 -14.48 -0.85
N PHE A 65 2.61 -14.06 0.26
CA PHE A 65 1.82 -14.96 1.10
C PHE A 65 0.57 -15.48 0.38
N ALA A 66 -0.06 -14.66 -0.46
CA ALA A 66 -1.18 -15.11 -1.29
C ALA A 66 -0.74 -16.24 -2.23
N VAL A 67 0.37 -16.07 -2.96
CA VAL A 67 0.88 -17.08 -3.89
C VAL A 67 1.22 -18.38 -3.16
N LEU A 68 1.95 -18.31 -2.05
CA LEU A 68 2.33 -19.49 -1.26
C LEU A 68 1.11 -20.21 -0.69
N GLY A 69 0.15 -19.47 -0.13
CA GLY A 69 -1.08 -20.02 0.44
C GLY A 69 -1.94 -20.70 -0.63
N LEU A 70 -2.19 -20.02 -1.76
CA LEU A 70 -2.98 -20.60 -2.87
C LEU A 70 -2.27 -21.80 -3.50
N ALA A 71 -0.96 -21.73 -3.75
CA ALA A 71 -0.21 -22.84 -4.32
C ALA A 71 -0.19 -24.06 -3.39
N GLY A 72 -0.08 -23.84 -2.08
CA GLY A 72 -0.13 -24.90 -1.07
C GLY A 72 -1.50 -25.54 -0.89
N LEU A 73 -2.60 -24.79 -1.09
CA LEU A 73 -3.95 -25.38 -1.09
C LEU A 73 -4.27 -26.18 -2.36
N ARG A 74 -3.57 -25.89 -3.46
CA ARG A 74 -3.71 -26.57 -4.75
C ARG A 74 -2.92 -27.88 -4.85
N ARG A 75 -1.89 -28.05 -4.02
CA ARG A 75 -1.07 -29.27 -3.92
C ARG A 75 -1.66 -30.21 -2.88
#